data_AF-A0A1M3NYM5-F1
#
_entry.id   AF-A0A1M3NYM5-F1
#
_cell.length_a   1.000
_cell.length_b   1.000
_cell.length_c   1.000
_cell.angle_alpha   90.00
_cell.angle_beta   90.00
_cell.angle_gamma   90.00
#
_symmetry.space_group_name_H-M   'P 1'
#
loop_
_entity.id
_entity.type
_entity.pdbx_description
1 polymer ?
#
loop_
_entity_poly.entity_id
_entity_poly.type
_entity_poly.pdbx_seq_one_letter_code
_entity_poly.pdbx_strand_id
1 'polypeptide(L)'
;MTLQPVLAIAWNPAVGIPLLIVGVVVLALIWLFGQPKKEQQGRRRVPTGQGAGHAGERREPTLGEPGDEDGLSFSATDPVLTDEPQPQQGELDVGLRAELERLGATLAGERNAPLSRGKLAGQAASIVDALRAPSSPPAEVPAAAVHTPAPAPAPAEAPPAARMPPRSDLGRRPAQVAVERIVTLFVMAREGSHFNGSDLIVAAEKAGLEFGDMGIFHRLVDGKRELGPIFSVANMLKPGSFDLGRLDTMRTPGLSFFMTLPAPLPALDAWDTMLPTAQRMAELLDGQVLDEERNALGRQRVAHIRDELRGWDRDHEGEEIHFRR
;
A
#
# COMPACT_ATOMS: atom_id res chain seq x y z
N MET A 1 -68.61 -10.07 -21.14
CA MET A 1 -67.69 -11.22 -20.90
C MET A 1 -67.05 -11.52 -22.24
N THR A 2 -65.77 -11.29 -22.51
CA THR A 2 -64.57 -11.56 -21.71
C THR A 2 -63.45 -10.58 -22.12
N LEU A 3 -62.77 -9.98 -21.14
CA LEU A 3 -61.52 -9.25 -21.33
C LEU A 3 -60.37 -10.27 -21.29
N GLN A 4 -59.51 -10.30 -22.30
CA GLN A 4 -58.22 -10.99 -22.22
C GLN A 4 -57.10 -9.95 -22.07
N PRO A 5 -56.22 -10.06 -21.05
CA PRO A 5 -54.96 -9.36 -21.04
C PRO A 5 -53.90 -10.29 -21.64
N VAL A 6 -53.54 -10.07 -22.90
CA VAL A 6 -52.35 -10.70 -23.48
C VAL A 6 -51.17 -9.77 -23.19
N LEU A 7 -50.60 -9.89 -21.99
CA LEU A 7 -49.24 -9.42 -21.72
C LEU A 7 -48.30 -10.32 -22.51
N ALA A 8 -48.19 -10.07 -23.82
CA ALA A 8 -47.15 -10.63 -24.64
C ALA A 8 -45.83 -9.95 -24.21
N ILE A 9 -45.18 -10.55 -23.21
CA ILE A 9 -43.77 -10.27 -22.92
C ILE A 9 -43.01 -10.70 -24.17
N ALA A 10 -42.64 -9.72 -24.99
CA ALA A 10 -41.74 -9.91 -26.11
C ALA A 10 -40.35 -10.23 -25.56
N TRP A 11 -40.15 -11.50 -25.19
CA TRP A 11 -38.87 -12.00 -24.72
C TRP A 11 -37.90 -12.00 -25.89
N ASN A 12 -36.84 -11.20 -25.80
CA ASN A 12 -35.76 -11.23 -26.77
C ASN A 12 -34.79 -12.36 -26.40
N PRO A 13 -34.75 -13.48 -27.16
CA PRO A 13 -33.84 -14.59 -26.85
C PRO A 13 -32.37 -14.15 -26.89
N ALA A 14 -32.02 -13.13 -27.67
CA ALA A 14 -30.67 -12.58 -27.73
C ALA A 14 -30.21 -11.90 -26.44
N VAL A 15 -31.16 -11.46 -25.58
CA VAL A 15 -30.85 -10.84 -24.27
C VAL A 15 -31.12 -11.81 -23.13
N GLY A 16 -32.14 -12.65 -23.26
CA GLY A 16 -32.51 -13.62 -22.25
C GLY A 16 -31.49 -14.74 -22.06
N ILE A 17 -30.94 -15.27 -23.15
CA ILE A 17 -29.95 -16.35 -23.11
C ILE A 17 -28.65 -15.92 -22.41
N PRO A 18 -28.01 -14.78 -22.74
CA PRO A 18 -26.80 -14.36 -22.02
C PRO A 18 -27.08 -14.05 -20.55
N LEU A 19 -28.25 -13.48 -20.20
CA LEU A 19 -28.62 -13.25 -18.81
C LEU A 19 -28.74 -14.56 -18.00
N LEU A 20 -29.31 -15.61 -18.62
CA LEU A 20 -29.42 -16.93 -18.00
C LEU A 20 -28.03 -17.55 -17.80
N ILE A 21 -27.14 -17.44 -18.78
CA ILE A 21 -25.76 -17.93 -18.68
C ILE A 21 -25.02 -17.22 -17.53
N VAL A 22 -25.13 -15.89 -17.43
CA VAL A 22 -24.55 -15.13 -16.32
C VAL A 22 -25.12 -15.60 -14.98
N GLY A 23 -26.44 -15.83 -14.89
CA GLY A 23 -27.08 -16.35 -13.67
C GLY A 23 -26.55 -17.73 -13.25
N VAL A 24 -26.36 -18.64 -14.20
CA VAL A 24 -25.81 -19.98 -13.92
C VAL A 24 -24.35 -19.90 -13.49
N VAL A 25 -23.55 -19.03 -14.10
CA VAL A 25 -22.15 -18.80 -13.71
C VAL A 25 -22.06 -18.25 -12.28
N VAL A 26 -22.91 -17.28 -11.92
CA VAL A 26 -22.96 -16.75 -10.56
C VAL A 26 -23.37 -17.83 -9.56
N LEU A 27 -24.36 -18.67 -9.89
CA LEU A 27 -24.79 -19.77 -9.03
C LEU A 27 -23.70 -20.83 -8.85
N ALA A 28 -22.97 -21.16 -9.91
CA ALA A 28 -21.83 -22.06 -9.86
C ALA A 28 -20.68 -21.50 -9.01
N LEU A 29 -20.41 -20.19 -9.10
CA LEU A 29 -19.40 -19.52 -8.25
C LEU A 29 -19.81 -19.53 -6.78
N ILE A 30 -21.08 -19.29 -6.46
CA ILE A 30 -21.59 -19.39 -5.08
C ILE A 30 -21.49 -20.82 -4.56
N TRP A 31 -21.77 -21.83 -5.39
CA TRP A 31 -21.62 -23.22 -4.98
C TRP A 31 -20.14 -23.63 -4.79
N LEU A 32 -19.25 -23.15 -5.65
CA LEU A 32 -17.82 -23.44 -5.61
C LEU A 32 -17.11 -22.76 -4.43
N PHE A 33 -17.48 -21.52 -4.12
CA PHE A 33 -16.85 -20.72 -3.04
C PHE A 33 -17.65 -20.71 -1.73
N GLY A 34 -18.90 -21.18 -1.74
CA GLY A 34 -19.80 -21.19 -0.58
C GLY A 34 -19.77 -22.47 0.25
N GLN A 35 -18.84 -23.40 -0.01
CA GLN A 35 -18.66 -24.59 0.84
C GLN A 35 -18.06 -24.17 2.20
N PRO A 36 -18.81 -24.25 3.32
CA PRO A 36 -18.25 -23.95 4.63
C PRO A 36 -17.24 -25.04 5.00
N LYS A 37 -15.97 -24.65 5.08
CA LYS A 37 -14.86 -25.51 5.52
C LYS A 37 -15.11 -25.89 6.99
N LYS A 38 -15.64 -27.10 7.21
CA LYS A 38 -15.85 -27.66 8.54
C LYS A 38 -14.49 -27.71 9.27
N GLU A 39 -14.42 -26.96 10.35
CA GLU A 39 -13.29 -26.92 11.28
C GLU A 39 -12.97 -28.34 11.76
N GLN A 40 -11.76 -28.81 11.46
CA GLN A 40 -11.20 -29.99 12.11
C GLN A 40 -10.90 -29.64 13.57
N GLN A 41 -11.91 -29.91 14.37
CA GLN A 41 -11.93 -29.92 15.82
C GLN A 41 -10.69 -30.61 16.40
N GLY A 42 -9.96 -29.85 17.22
CA GLY A 42 -8.67 -30.24 17.77
C GLY A 42 -8.70 -31.54 18.57
N ARG A 43 -7.84 -32.48 18.17
CA ARG A 43 -7.43 -33.61 19.00
C ARG A 43 -6.19 -33.21 19.79
N ARG A 44 -6.43 -32.66 20.97
CA ARG A 44 -5.48 -32.53 22.08
C ARG A 44 -4.89 -33.92 22.38
N ARG A 45 -3.65 -34.16 21.96
CA ARG A 45 -2.87 -35.32 22.43
C ARG A 45 -2.30 -34.98 23.79
N VAL A 46 -2.74 -35.74 24.80
CA VAL A 46 -2.15 -35.77 26.14
C VAL A 46 -0.93 -36.71 26.07
N PRO A 47 0.27 -36.32 26.52
CA PRO A 47 1.33 -37.29 26.72
C PRO A 47 1.15 -37.95 28.09
N THR A 48 0.65 -39.18 28.07
CA THR A 48 0.80 -40.13 29.18
C THR A 48 2.26 -40.56 29.24
N GLY A 49 2.89 -40.35 30.39
CA GLY A 49 4.21 -40.92 30.68
C GLY A 49 4.12 -42.42 30.91
N GLN A 50 5.10 -43.16 30.40
CA GLN A 50 5.96 -44.09 31.16
C GLN A 50 6.76 -44.97 30.21
N GLY A 51 8.09 -44.99 30.43
CA GLY A 51 8.87 -46.22 30.41
C GLY A 51 9.62 -46.58 29.12
N ALA A 52 10.95 -46.40 29.22
CA ALA A 52 11.98 -47.39 28.89
C ALA A 52 12.88 -47.11 27.67
N GLY A 53 14.16 -46.89 27.98
CA GLY A 53 15.27 -47.50 27.22
C GLY A 53 16.08 -46.59 26.30
N HIS A 54 17.38 -46.47 26.63
CA HIS A 54 18.53 -46.07 25.80
C HIS A 54 18.75 -44.56 25.60
N ALA A 55 19.59 -43.89 26.41
CA ALA A 55 21.06 -44.01 26.57
C ALA A 55 21.82 -43.68 25.27
N GLY A 56 22.31 -42.43 25.20
CA GLY A 56 23.09 -41.88 24.08
C GLY A 56 23.56 -40.45 24.40
N GLU A 57 24.61 -40.38 25.22
CA GLU A 57 25.53 -39.27 25.53
C GLU A 57 25.19 -37.84 25.05
N ARG A 58 24.77 -37.00 26.01
CA ARG A 58 24.91 -35.54 25.97
C ARG A 58 26.16 -35.17 26.75
N ARG A 59 27.24 -34.78 26.06
CA ARG A 59 28.49 -34.28 26.68
C ARG A 59 28.39 -32.77 26.91
N GLU A 60 28.68 -32.35 28.13
CA GLU A 60 28.87 -30.94 28.50
C GLU A 60 30.33 -30.52 28.21
N PRO A 61 30.59 -29.30 27.71
CA PRO A 61 31.95 -28.80 27.56
C PRO A 61 32.46 -28.32 28.92
N THR A 62 33.31 -29.12 29.55
CA THR A 62 34.12 -28.73 30.70
C THR A 62 35.41 -28.10 30.20
N LEU A 63 35.65 -26.85 30.59
CA LEU A 63 36.86 -26.07 30.32
C LEU A 63 37.81 -26.29 31.52
N GLY A 64 39.04 -26.74 31.28
CA GLY A 64 40.06 -26.84 32.33
C GLY A 64 41.37 -27.53 31.92
N GLU A 65 42.43 -26.71 31.89
CA GLU A 65 43.86 -26.95 32.17
C GLU A 65 44.81 -27.61 31.12
N PRO A 66 46.11 -27.21 31.09
CA PRO A 66 46.96 -27.19 29.90
C PRO A 66 48.09 -28.25 29.91
N GLY A 67 48.75 -28.38 28.76
CA GLY A 67 50.07 -28.98 28.53
C GLY A 67 50.46 -28.64 27.10
N ASP A 68 51.34 -27.67 26.88
CA ASP A 68 52.80 -27.77 26.86
C ASP A 68 53.33 -28.09 25.45
N GLU A 69 54.21 -27.17 24.98
CA GLU A 69 55.27 -27.35 23.98
C GLU A 69 54.80 -27.45 22.50
N ASP A 70 55.24 -26.65 21.52
CA ASP A 70 56.55 -26.06 21.27
C ASP A 70 56.48 -24.83 20.34
N GLY A 71 57.36 -23.86 20.61
CA GLY A 71 58.10 -23.07 19.61
C GLY A 71 57.34 -22.06 18.75
N LEU A 72 57.55 -20.77 19.01
CA LEU A 72 58.56 -19.98 18.28
C LEU A 72 58.57 -18.51 18.76
N SER A 73 59.78 -18.05 19.02
CA SER A 73 60.18 -16.74 19.55
C SER A 73 59.75 -15.56 18.67
N PHE A 74 59.22 -14.49 19.27
CA PHE A 74 59.52 -13.11 18.86
C PHE A 74 59.56 -12.19 20.09
N SER A 75 60.66 -11.46 20.22
CA SER A 75 61.04 -10.67 21.38
C SER A 75 60.12 -9.48 21.69
N ALA A 76 60.04 -9.20 22.98
CA ALA A 76 59.40 -8.05 23.60
C ALA A 76 59.94 -6.69 23.14
N THR A 77 59.02 -5.72 22.97
CA THR A 77 59.22 -4.32 23.40
C THR A 77 57.83 -3.71 23.67
N ASP A 78 57.57 -3.32 24.91
CA ASP A 78 56.46 -2.47 25.39
C ASP A 78 56.98 -1.01 25.50
N PRO A 79 56.17 0.05 25.78
CA PRO A 79 54.70 0.18 25.83
C PRO A 79 54.16 1.47 25.13
N VAL A 80 52.83 1.69 25.15
CA VAL A 80 52.15 2.95 25.54
C VAL A 80 50.62 2.84 25.37
N LEU A 81 49.94 2.76 26.52
CA LEU A 81 48.66 3.38 26.94
C LEU A 81 47.67 3.86 25.87
N THR A 82 46.46 3.28 25.85
CA THR A 82 45.22 4.05 26.07
C THR A 82 44.15 3.13 26.68
N ASP A 83 43.63 3.57 27.82
CA ASP A 83 42.65 2.92 28.68
C ASP A 83 41.24 3.32 28.22
N GLU A 84 40.43 2.35 27.76
CA GLU A 84 38.97 2.50 27.70
C GLU A 84 38.32 1.28 28.39
N PRO A 85 37.55 1.46 29.47
CA PRO A 85 36.97 0.35 30.20
C PRO A 85 35.76 -0.21 29.44
N GLN A 86 35.84 -1.49 29.09
CA GLN A 86 34.73 -2.26 28.54
C GLN A 86 33.74 -2.61 29.67
N PRO A 87 32.44 -2.27 29.57
CA PRO A 87 31.51 -2.43 30.69
C PRO A 87 31.20 -3.91 30.95
N GLN A 88 31.21 -4.29 32.24
CA GLN A 88 30.94 -5.64 32.71
C GLN A 88 29.45 -5.99 32.55
N GLN A 89 29.21 -7.15 31.97
CA GLN A 89 27.91 -7.74 31.65
C GLN A 89 27.15 -8.08 32.94
N GLY A 90 26.53 -7.06 33.55
CA GLY A 90 25.77 -7.16 34.81
C GLY A 90 25.18 -5.83 35.28
N GLU A 91 25.72 -4.70 34.82
CA GLU A 91 25.25 -3.35 35.22
C GLU A 91 24.01 -2.89 34.44
N LEU A 92 23.84 -3.36 33.19
CA LEU A 92 22.72 -2.99 32.32
C LEU A 92 21.35 -3.46 32.85
N ASP A 93 21.31 -4.63 33.51
CA ASP A 93 20.05 -5.22 33.99
C ASP A 93 19.52 -4.49 35.25
N VAL A 94 20.43 -3.93 36.05
CA VAL A 94 20.09 -3.11 37.22
C VAL A 94 19.62 -1.71 36.79
N GLY A 95 20.24 -1.13 35.76
CA GLY A 95 19.83 0.16 35.18
C GLY A 95 18.45 0.11 34.51
N LEU A 96 18.17 -0.94 33.74
CA LEU A 96 16.88 -1.09 33.05
C LEU A 96 15.71 -1.26 34.03
N ARG A 97 15.95 -1.95 35.16
CA ARG A 97 14.93 -2.17 36.18
C ARG A 97 14.59 -0.88 36.94
N ALA A 98 15.59 -0.03 37.20
CA ALA A 98 15.39 1.29 37.79
C ALA A 98 14.67 2.26 36.82
N GLU A 99 14.95 2.20 35.51
CA GLU A 99 14.21 2.97 34.50
C GLU A 99 12.75 2.52 34.36
N LEU A 100 12.48 1.21 34.40
CA LEU A 100 11.11 0.67 34.36
C LEU A 100 10.30 1.05 35.59
N GLU A 101 10.92 1.10 36.78
CA GLU A 101 10.25 1.54 38.01
C GLU A 101 9.96 3.05 37.99
N ARG A 102 10.86 3.85 37.40
CA ARG A 102 10.65 5.29 37.14
C ARG A 102 9.53 5.54 36.14
N LEU A 103 9.44 4.74 35.07
CA LEU A 103 8.36 4.80 34.08
C LEU A 103 7.02 4.32 34.67
N GLY A 104 7.03 3.27 35.49
CA GLY A 104 5.85 2.78 36.22
C GLY A 104 5.29 3.83 37.19
N ALA A 105 6.15 4.60 37.85
CA ALA A 105 5.75 5.70 38.73
C ALA A 105 5.10 6.87 37.96
N THR A 106 5.55 7.16 36.73
CA THR A 106 4.95 8.21 35.89
C THR A 106 3.58 7.83 35.33
N LEU A 107 3.33 6.54 35.07
CA LEU A 107 2.05 6.02 34.56
C LEU A 107 1.00 5.78 35.67
N ALA A 108 1.42 5.70 36.93
CA ALA A 108 0.52 5.58 38.07
C ALA A 108 -0.07 6.93 38.53
N GLY A 109 0.55 8.05 38.14
CA GLY A 109 0.12 9.41 38.50
C GLY A 109 -1.04 10.00 37.67
N GLU A 110 -1.33 9.46 36.48
CA GLU A 110 -2.33 10.02 35.56
C GLU A 110 -3.69 9.28 35.57
N ARG A 111 -3.98 8.49 36.62
CA ARG A 111 -5.26 7.76 36.72
C ARG A 111 -6.27 8.32 37.72
N ASN A 112 -6.13 9.60 38.11
CA ASN A 112 -7.15 10.31 38.88
C ASN A 112 -7.25 11.79 38.45
N ALA A 113 -7.92 12.03 37.32
CA ALA A 113 -8.49 13.32 36.98
C ALA A 113 -9.98 13.10 36.63
N PRO A 114 -10.92 13.84 37.24
CA PRO A 114 -12.35 13.65 36.95
C PRO A 114 -12.68 14.18 35.56
N LEU A 115 -13.06 13.27 34.66
CA LEU A 115 -13.59 13.59 33.34
C LEU A 115 -14.93 14.32 33.47
N SER A 116 -14.97 15.57 32.98
CA SER A 116 -16.18 16.37 32.79
C SER A 116 -17.11 15.68 31.78
N ARG A 117 -18.04 14.87 32.29
CA ARG A 117 -19.13 14.26 31.53
C ARG A 117 -20.30 15.25 31.51
N GLY A 118 -20.24 16.23 30.61
CA GLY A 118 -21.24 17.31 30.62
C GLY A 118 -21.29 18.21 29.40
N LYS A 119 -21.09 17.71 28.17
CA LYS A 119 -21.42 18.51 26.96
C LYS A 119 -21.63 17.73 25.67
N LEU A 120 -22.25 16.54 25.75
CA LEU A 120 -22.61 15.75 24.55
C LEU A 120 -24.09 15.41 24.44
N ALA A 121 -24.94 15.87 25.37
CA ALA A 121 -26.40 15.64 25.31
C ALA A 121 -27.18 16.73 24.55
N GLY A 122 -26.57 17.89 24.24
CA GLY A 122 -27.28 19.03 23.63
C GLY A 122 -27.32 19.01 22.09
N GLN A 123 -26.37 18.35 21.43
CA GLN A 123 -26.26 18.41 19.96
C GLN A 123 -27.13 17.37 19.24
N ALA A 124 -27.52 16.29 19.92
CA ALA A 124 -28.37 15.23 19.35
C ALA A 124 -29.86 15.58 19.33
N ALA A 125 -30.31 16.47 20.23
CA ALA A 125 -31.71 16.92 20.28
C ALA A 125 -32.07 17.89 19.14
N SER A 126 -31.10 18.64 18.61
CA SER A 126 -31.33 19.63 17.54
C SER A 126 -31.55 19.03 16.16
N ILE A 127 -31.10 17.79 15.91
CA ILE A 127 -31.19 17.15 14.59
C ILE A 127 -32.53 16.41 14.44
N VAL A 128 -33.10 15.91 15.54
CA VAL A 128 -34.37 15.18 15.54
C VAL A 128 -35.58 16.11 15.42
N ASP A 129 -35.47 17.36 15.89
CA ASP A 129 -36.56 18.35 15.82
C ASP A 129 -36.75 18.92 14.39
N ALA A 130 -35.68 19.00 13.60
CA ALA A 130 -35.72 19.47 12.21
C ALA A 130 -36.41 18.49 11.23
N LEU A 131 -36.57 17.22 11.63
CA LEU A 131 -37.22 16.17 10.83
C LEU A 131 -38.70 15.99 11.16
N ARG A 132 -39.27 16.82 12.05
CA ARG A 132 -40.67 16.75 12.52
C ARG A 132 -41.51 17.98 12.13
N ALA A 133 -41.28 18.56 10.95
CA ALA A 133 -42.19 19.57 10.40
C ALA A 133 -43.10 18.93 9.32
N PRO A 134 -44.44 18.99 9.43
CA PRO A 134 -45.33 18.52 8.38
C PRO A 134 -45.40 19.51 7.22
N SER A 135 -45.37 18.97 5.99
CA SER A 135 -45.58 19.69 4.74
C SER A 135 -46.99 20.29 4.63
N SER A 136 -47.08 21.55 4.21
CA SER A 136 -48.35 22.20 3.83
C SER A 136 -48.69 21.90 2.34
N PRO A 137 -49.97 21.84 1.96
CA PRO A 137 -50.44 21.27 0.69
C PRO A 137 -50.40 22.27 -0.48
N PRO A 138 -50.42 21.79 -1.75
CA PRO A 138 -50.52 22.65 -2.92
C PRO A 138 -51.99 22.91 -3.31
N ALA A 139 -52.33 24.18 -3.56
CA ALA A 139 -53.61 24.60 -4.11
C ALA A 139 -53.63 24.53 -5.65
N GLU A 140 -54.82 24.25 -6.18
CA GLU A 140 -55.15 23.95 -7.57
C GLU A 140 -55.00 25.11 -8.58
N VAL A 141 -54.82 24.69 -9.83
CA VAL A 141 -54.82 25.43 -11.10
C VAL A 141 -56.11 26.23 -11.38
N PRO A 142 -56.03 27.21 -12.29
CA PRO A 142 -56.88 27.10 -13.48
C PRO A 142 -56.16 27.37 -14.82
N ALA A 143 -56.81 26.86 -15.86
CA ALA A 143 -56.31 26.60 -17.20
C ALA A 143 -56.32 27.80 -18.17
N ALA A 144 -55.60 27.56 -19.28
CA ALA A 144 -55.78 28.09 -20.64
C ALA A 144 -55.13 29.43 -21.00
N ALA A 145 -54.04 29.36 -21.79
CA ALA A 145 -54.03 29.87 -23.16
C ALA A 145 -52.75 29.39 -23.89
N VAL A 146 -52.97 28.83 -25.08
CA VAL A 146 -52.00 28.39 -26.07
C VAL A 146 -51.21 29.60 -26.56
N HIS A 147 -49.87 29.59 -26.56
CA HIS A 147 -49.04 30.38 -27.48
C HIS A 147 -47.71 29.64 -27.80
N THR A 148 -47.50 29.53 -29.11
CA THR A 148 -46.32 29.22 -29.94
C THR A 148 -44.92 29.19 -29.27
N PRO A 149 -44.05 28.21 -29.59
CA PRO A 149 -42.65 28.27 -29.16
C PRO A 149 -41.88 29.30 -30.01
N ALA A 150 -41.50 30.40 -29.38
CA ALA A 150 -40.42 31.27 -29.85
C ALA A 150 -39.05 30.62 -29.53
N PRO A 151 -38.03 30.78 -30.38
CA PRO A 151 -36.79 30.03 -30.31
C PRO A 151 -35.99 30.36 -29.03
N ALA A 152 -35.47 29.31 -28.40
CA ALA A 152 -34.58 29.40 -27.24
C ALA A 152 -33.32 30.22 -27.56
N PRO A 153 -32.81 31.04 -26.63
CA PRO A 153 -31.49 31.64 -26.76
C PRO A 153 -30.43 30.52 -26.76
N ALA A 154 -29.45 30.67 -27.64
CA ALA A 154 -28.35 29.73 -27.80
C ALA A 154 -27.64 29.44 -26.46
N PRO A 155 -27.12 28.22 -26.26
CA PRO A 155 -26.26 27.90 -25.12
C PRO A 155 -25.07 28.84 -25.08
N ALA A 156 -24.85 29.47 -23.93
CA ALA A 156 -23.61 30.15 -23.62
C ALA A 156 -22.44 29.18 -23.91
N GLU A 157 -21.52 29.64 -24.75
CA GLU A 157 -20.28 28.93 -25.06
C GLU A 157 -19.60 28.50 -23.76
N ALA A 158 -19.34 27.20 -23.66
CA ALA A 158 -18.48 26.66 -22.61
C ALA A 158 -17.13 27.41 -22.68
N PRO A 159 -16.55 27.82 -21.54
CA PRO A 159 -15.21 28.41 -21.56
C PRO A 159 -14.26 27.43 -22.26
N PRO A 160 -13.38 27.92 -23.16
CA PRO A 160 -12.46 27.06 -23.88
C PRO A 160 -11.69 26.24 -22.86
N ALA A 161 -11.72 24.92 -23.02
CA ALA A 161 -10.94 23.98 -22.22
C ALA A 161 -9.54 24.57 -22.04
N ALA A 162 -9.19 24.89 -20.79
CA ALA A 162 -7.88 25.41 -20.45
C ALA A 162 -6.87 24.50 -21.15
N ARG A 163 -6.14 25.06 -22.13
CA ARG A 163 -5.10 24.33 -22.84
C ARG A 163 -4.14 23.85 -21.77
N MET A 164 -4.20 22.56 -21.46
CA MET A 164 -3.23 21.95 -20.57
C MET A 164 -1.85 22.30 -21.14
N PRO A 165 -0.93 22.78 -20.30
CA PRO A 165 0.43 23.05 -20.77
C PRO A 165 0.95 21.79 -21.47
N PRO A 166 1.84 21.93 -22.47
CA PRO A 166 2.40 20.78 -23.16
C PRO A 166 2.98 19.82 -22.11
N ARG A 167 2.33 18.67 -21.94
CA ARG A 167 2.77 17.65 -20.99
C ARG A 167 4.12 17.13 -21.49
N SER A 168 5.11 17.13 -20.61
CA SER A 168 6.41 16.53 -20.88
C SER A 168 6.22 15.09 -21.39
N ASP A 169 7.03 14.68 -22.36
CA ASP A 169 7.09 13.30 -22.86
C ASP A 169 8.05 12.43 -22.04
N LEU A 170 8.73 13.03 -21.06
CA LEU A 170 9.65 12.34 -20.16
C LEU A 170 8.95 11.22 -19.40
N GLY A 171 9.48 9.99 -19.46
CA GLY A 171 8.87 8.85 -18.79
C GLY A 171 7.62 8.32 -19.48
N ARG A 172 7.32 8.77 -20.70
CA ARG A 172 6.32 8.12 -21.55
C ARG A 172 6.80 6.73 -21.92
N ARG A 173 5.97 5.72 -21.64
CA ARG A 173 6.19 4.35 -22.09
C ARG A 173 5.94 4.25 -23.61
N PRO A 174 6.78 3.49 -24.36
CA PRO A 174 6.49 3.16 -25.75
C PRO A 174 5.16 2.42 -25.90
N ALA A 175 4.26 2.92 -26.75
CA ALA A 175 2.90 2.39 -26.92
C ALA A 175 2.86 0.95 -27.48
N GLN A 176 3.96 0.46 -28.03
CA GLN A 176 4.07 -0.87 -28.62
C GLN A 176 4.24 -1.99 -27.58
N VAL A 177 4.60 -1.64 -26.33
CA VAL A 177 4.87 -2.61 -25.27
C VAL A 177 3.63 -2.75 -24.39
N ALA A 178 2.99 -3.92 -24.44
CA ALA A 178 1.83 -4.23 -23.60
C ALA A 178 2.22 -4.34 -22.12
N VAL A 179 1.31 -4.00 -21.22
CA VAL A 179 1.49 -4.21 -19.78
C VAL A 179 0.95 -5.58 -19.43
N GLU A 180 1.82 -6.46 -18.97
CA GLU A 180 1.46 -7.84 -18.60
C GLU A 180 1.28 -7.98 -17.08
N ARG A 181 2.13 -7.29 -16.30
CA ARG A 181 2.06 -7.28 -14.84
C ARG A 181 2.36 -5.91 -14.28
N ILE A 182 1.76 -5.58 -13.13
CA ILE A 182 2.04 -4.36 -12.38
C ILE A 182 2.45 -4.76 -10.96
N VAL A 183 3.54 -4.18 -10.47
CA VAL A 183 4.00 -4.33 -9.08
C VAL A 183 3.88 -2.99 -8.40
N THR A 184 3.25 -2.95 -7.23
CA THR A 184 2.91 -1.69 -6.54
C THR A 184 3.44 -1.68 -5.12
N LEU A 185 3.94 -0.53 -4.67
CA LEU A 185 4.23 -0.19 -3.28
C LEU A 185 3.57 1.14 -2.94
N PHE A 186 3.30 1.35 -1.65
CA PHE A 186 2.81 2.64 -1.16
C PHE A 186 3.78 3.26 -0.19
N VAL A 187 3.88 4.58 -0.20
CA VAL A 187 4.52 5.35 0.88
C VAL A 187 3.45 6.21 1.51
N MET A 188 3.10 5.91 2.76
CA MET A 188 2.02 6.58 3.49
C MET A 188 2.57 7.47 4.59
N ALA A 189 1.92 8.61 4.81
CA ALA A 189 2.17 9.44 5.97
C ALA A 189 1.74 8.68 7.24
N ARG A 190 2.36 9.01 8.38
CA ARG A 190 1.95 8.47 9.69
C ARG A 190 0.50 8.85 10.00
N GLU A 191 -0.14 8.09 10.88
CA GLU A 191 -1.54 8.31 11.25
C GLU A 191 -1.79 9.76 11.71
N GLY A 192 -2.82 10.40 11.14
CA GLY A 192 -3.15 11.80 11.41
C GLY A 192 -2.25 12.85 10.73
N SER A 193 -1.21 12.43 10.01
CA SER A 193 -0.30 13.33 9.26
C SER A 193 -0.49 13.19 7.74
N HIS A 194 -0.06 14.21 6.98
CA HIS A 194 -0.14 14.25 5.52
C HIS A 194 1.19 14.80 4.97
N PHE A 195 1.56 14.40 3.76
CA PHE A 195 2.69 15.00 3.05
C PHE A 195 2.27 16.33 2.40
N ASN A 196 3.12 17.37 2.52
CA ASN A 196 2.94 18.62 1.79
C ASN A 196 3.56 18.50 0.40
N GLY A 197 2.95 19.16 -0.59
CA GLY A 197 3.43 19.14 -1.97
C GLY A 197 4.88 19.60 -2.12
N SER A 198 5.27 20.71 -1.47
CA SER A 198 6.64 21.25 -1.52
C SER A 198 7.70 20.24 -1.07
N ASP A 199 7.46 19.59 0.07
CA ASP A 199 8.39 18.62 0.65
C ASP A 199 8.50 17.38 -0.24
N LEU A 200 7.40 17.02 -0.90
CA LEU A 200 7.30 15.88 -1.80
C LEU A 200 8.14 16.07 -3.07
N ILE A 201 8.10 17.26 -3.69
CA ILE A 201 8.93 17.56 -4.87
C ILE A 201 10.42 17.47 -4.50
N VAL A 202 10.81 18.10 -3.38
CA VAL A 202 12.20 18.08 -2.92
C VAL A 202 12.65 16.65 -2.59
N ALA A 203 11.79 15.86 -1.95
CA ALA A 203 12.08 14.46 -1.66
C ALA A 203 12.22 13.63 -2.95
N ALA A 204 11.33 13.83 -3.93
CA ALA A 204 11.35 13.13 -5.20
C ALA A 204 12.64 13.42 -5.99
N GLU A 205 13.05 14.70 -6.09
CA GLU A 205 14.30 15.09 -6.72
C GLU A 205 15.52 14.49 -6.01
N LYS A 206 15.55 14.53 -4.68
CA LYS A 206 16.62 13.90 -3.87
C LYS A 206 16.68 12.38 -4.02
N ALA A 207 15.55 11.76 -4.33
CA ALA A 207 15.45 10.33 -4.60
C ALA A 207 15.75 9.97 -6.07
N GLY A 208 16.07 10.97 -6.91
CA GLY A 208 16.40 10.78 -8.32
C GLY A 208 15.17 10.46 -9.19
N LEU A 209 14.00 10.99 -8.82
CA LEU A 209 12.79 10.93 -9.63
C LEU A 209 12.67 12.21 -10.46
N GLU A 210 12.22 12.06 -11.71
CA GLU A 210 12.00 13.19 -12.61
C GLU A 210 10.50 13.36 -12.88
N PHE A 211 10.02 14.60 -12.86
CA PHE A 211 8.62 14.91 -13.19
C PHE A 211 8.41 14.87 -14.71
N GLY A 212 7.35 14.21 -15.18
CA GLY A 212 7.18 13.95 -16.60
C GLY A 212 5.75 13.72 -17.08
N ASP A 213 5.62 12.75 -17.97
CA ASP A 213 4.39 12.35 -18.64
C ASP A 213 3.27 12.07 -17.61
N MET A 214 2.02 12.30 -18.02
CA MET A 214 0.86 12.18 -17.13
C MET A 214 0.86 13.09 -15.89
N GLY A 215 1.85 13.97 -15.71
CA GLY A 215 2.00 14.82 -14.54
C GLY A 215 2.36 14.02 -13.28
N ILE A 216 3.13 12.95 -13.44
CA ILE A 216 3.63 12.11 -12.35
C ILE A 216 5.15 12.06 -12.37
N PHE A 217 5.74 11.42 -11.37
CA PHE A 217 7.18 11.23 -11.27
C PHE A 217 7.60 9.89 -11.88
N HIS A 218 8.78 9.86 -12.47
CA HIS A 218 9.33 8.69 -13.12
C HIS A 218 10.77 8.47 -12.72
N ARG A 219 11.15 7.22 -12.52
CA ARG A 219 12.56 6.81 -12.53
C ARG A 219 12.91 6.27 -13.90
N LEU A 220 13.89 6.88 -14.55
CA LEU A 220 14.34 6.49 -15.89
C LEU A 220 15.64 5.69 -15.80
N VAL A 221 15.97 4.99 -16.89
CA VAL A 221 17.30 4.42 -17.07
C VAL A 221 18.26 5.55 -17.43
N ASP A 222 19.38 5.63 -16.71
CA ASP A 222 20.39 6.68 -16.94
C ASP A 222 20.87 6.68 -18.39
N GLY A 223 20.75 7.84 -19.05
CA GLY A 223 21.15 8.02 -20.45
C GLY A 223 20.23 7.36 -21.49
N LYS A 224 19.13 6.70 -21.10
CA LYS A 224 18.19 6.01 -22.00
C LYS A 224 16.74 6.36 -21.70
N ARG A 225 16.38 7.63 -21.88
CA ARG A 225 15.04 8.17 -21.55
C ARG A 225 13.95 7.61 -22.47
N GLU A 226 14.34 7.24 -23.70
CA GLU A 226 13.49 6.72 -24.77
C GLU A 226 12.93 5.30 -24.50
N LEU A 227 13.58 4.53 -23.62
CA LEU A 227 13.07 3.21 -23.22
C LEU A 227 11.84 3.31 -22.30
N GLY A 228 11.57 4.51 -21.79
CA GLY A 228 10.53 4.75 -20.80
C GLY A 228 11.01 4.52 -19.36
N PRO A 229 10.08 4.54 -18.40
CA PRO A 229 10.41 4.50 -16.99
C PRO A 229 10.68 3.07 -16.51
N ILE A 230 11.63 2.93 -15.58
CA ILE A 230 11.80 1.74 -14.75
C ILE A 230 10.54 1.57 -13.88
N PHE A 231 10.13 2.65 -13.21
CA PHE A 231 8.90 2.73 -12.44
C PHE A 231 8.40 4.18 -12.36
N SER A 232 7.15 4.35 -11.95
CA SER A 232 6.50 5.66 -11.80
C SER A 232 5.90 5.83 -10.41
N VAL A 233 5.73 7.09 -10.01
CA VAL A 233 5.20 7.47 -8.69
C VAL A 233 4.08 8.47 -8.89
N ALA A 234 2.89 8.08 -8.45
CA ALA A 234 1.68 8.88 -8.53
C ALA A 234 1.18 9.29 -7.14
N ASN A 235 0.38 10.34 -7.10
CA ASN A 235 -0.37 10.71 -5.91
C ASN A 235 -1.49 9.68 -5.67
N MET A 236 -1.76 9.31 -4.43
CA MET A 236 -2.87 8.40 -4.11
C MET A 236 -4.25 9.08 -4.20
N LEU A 237 -4.32 10.39 -4.11
CA LEU A 237 -5.56 11.14 -4.33
C LEU A 237 -5.83 11.30 -5.82
N LYS A 238 -7.10 11.14 -6.21
CA LYS A 238 -7.54 11.43 -7.58
C LYS A 238 -7.29 12.92 -7.90
N PRO A 239 -6.75 13.26 -9.08
CA PRO A 239 -6.61 12.41 -10.27
C PRO A 239 -5.35 11.51 -10.32
N GLY A 240 -4.45 11.59 -9.34
CA GLY A 240 -3.20 10.83 -9.30
C GLY A 240 -1.97 11.60 -9.80
N SER A 241 -2.17 12.75 -10.44
CA SER A 241 -1.11 13.66 -10.89
C SER A 241 -0.72 14.68 -9.81
N PHE A 242 0.46 15.27 -9.95
CA PHE A 242 0.91 16.42 -9.16
C PHE A 242 0.71 17.72 -9.95
N ASP A 243 -0.06 18.64 -9.37
CA ASP A 243 -0.19 20.00 -9.87
C ASP A 243 0.92 20.89 -9.29
N LEU A 244 1.97 21.12 -10.10
CA LEU A 244 3.10 21.98 -9.73
C LEU A 244 2.68 23.45 -9.49
N GLY A 245 1.52 23.88 -10.00
CA GLY A 245 1.01 25.23 -9.78
C GLY A 245 0.32 25.42 -8.42
N ARG A 246 0.04 24.33 -7.68
CA ARG A 246 -0.71 24.36 -6.41
C ARG A 246 -0.03 23.60 -5.27
N LEU A 247 1.29 23.49 -5.32
CA LEU A 247 2.09 22.72 -4.36
C LEU A 247 1.91 23.16 -2.91
N ASP A 248 1.81 24.46 -2.65
CA ASP A 248 1.68 25.01 -1.28
C ASP A 248 0.40 24.57 -0.57
N THR A 249 -0.64 24.28 -1.35
CA THR A 249 -1.94 23.83 -0.84
C THR A 249 -2.15 22.32 -0.98
N MET A 250 -1.25 21.64 -1.69
CA MET A 250 -1.36 20.22 -1.94
C MET A 250 -1.00 19.45 -0.68
N ARG A 251 -1.94 18.60 -0.25
CA ARG A 251 -1.71 17.61 0.81
C ARG A 251 -2.15 16.25 0.34
N THR A 252 -1.36 15.24 0.66
CA THR A 252 -1.69 13.85 0.31
C THR A 252 -1.43 12.90 1.48
N PRO A 253 -2.30 11.89 1.71
CA PRO A 253 -2.02 10.83 2.67
C PRO A 253 -0.88 9.90 2.23
N GLY A 254 -0.52 9.88 0.94
CA GLY A 254 0.54 9.01 0.46
C GLY A 254 0.76 8.99 -1.05
N LEU A 255 1.71 8.16 -1.44
CA LEU A 255 2.22 7.98 -2.79
C LEU A 255 2.09 6.52 -3.21
N SER A 256 1.80 6.32 -4.49
CA SER A 256 1.76 5.01 -5.14
C SER A 256 2.94 4.86 -6.07
N PHE A 257 3.84 3.95 -5.74
CA PHE A 257 4.95 3.52 -6.59
C PHE A 257 4.47 2.32 -7.39
N PHE A 258 4.65 2.33 -8.69
CA PHE A 258 4.31 1.19 -9.51
C PHE A 258 5.30 1.02 -10.65
N MET A 259 5.68 -0.23 -10.90
CA MET A 259 6.40 -0.63 -12.09
C MET A 259 5.53 -1.56 -12.92
N THR A 260 5.62 -1.41 -14.22
CA THR A 260 4.86 -2.17 -15.20
C THR A 260 5.82 -3.07 -15.96
N LEU A 261 5.53 -4.36 -16.04
CA LEU A 261 6.35 -5.35 -16.71
C LEU A 261 5.73 -5.69 -18.09
N PRO A 262 6.55 -5.92 -19.13
CA PRO A 262 8.01 -5.76 -19.15
C PRO A 262 8.45 -4.31 -18.91
N ALA A 263 9.54 -4.14 -18.17
CA ALA A 263 10.19 -2.86 -17.90
C ALA A 263 11.47 -2.74 -18.77
N PRO A 264 12.10 -1.55 -18.86
CA PRO A 264 13.37 -1.38 -19.57
C PRO A 264 14.55 -2.18 -19.00
N LEU A 265 14.38 -2.73 -17.80
CA LEU A 265 15.32 -3.58 -17.08
C LEU A 265 14.61 -4.90 -16.70
N PRO A 266 15.36 -5.98 -16.44
CA PRO A 266 14.82 -7.17 -15.81
C PRO A 266 13.98 -6.83 -14.58
N ALA A 267 12.91 -7.58 -14.33
CA ALA A 267 11.95 -7.27 -13.28
C ALA A 267 12.61 -7.19 -11.90
N LEU A 268 13.56 -8.08 -11.61
CA LEU A 268 14.33 -8.04 -10.37
C LEU A 268 15.18 -6.77 -10.23
N ASP A 269 15.84 -6.33 -11.31
CA ASP A 269 16.68 -5.13 -11.31
C ASP A 269 15.84 -3.85 -11.18
N ALA A 270 14.68 -3.83 -11.84
CA ALA A 270 13.70 -2.75 -11.70
C ALA A 270 13.21 -2.63 -10.25
N TRP A 271 12.94 -3.77 -9.60
CA TRP A 271 12.59 -3.82 -8.18
C TRP A 271 13.72 -3.36 -7.27
N ASP A 272 14.96 -3.77 -7.54
CA ASP A 272 16.14 -3.36 -6.78
C ASP A 272 16.46 -1.86 -6.94
N THR A 273 15.89 -1.22 -7.96
CA THR A 273 15.88 0.24 -8.09
C THR A 273 14.68 0.88 -7.35
N MET A 274 13.50 0.27 -7.44
CA MET A 274 12.25 0.82 -6.88
C MET A 274 12.23 0.79 -5.36
N LEU A 275 12.60 -0.34 -4.74
CA LEU A 275 12.49 -0.53 -3.29
C LEU A 275 13.35 0.47 -2.49
N PRO A 276 14.67 0.64 -2.77
CA PRO A 276 15.47 1.62 -2.06
C PRO A 276 14.97 3.05 -2.28
N THR A 277 14.45 3.35 -3.47
CA THR A 277 13.87 4.67 -3.78
C THR A 277 12.61 4.93 -2.94
N ALA A 278 11.72 3.94 -2.80
CA ALA A 278 10.53 4.05 -1.97
C ALA A 278 10.89 4.19 -0.47
N GLN A 279 11.87 3.42 0.01
CA GLN A 279 12.39 3.54 1.38
C GLN A 279 12.99 4.93 1.63
N ARG A 280 13.80 5.44 0.70
CA ARG A 280 14.37 6.80 0.80
C ARG A 280 13.29 7.88 0.81
N MET A 281 12.23 7.72 0.00
CA MET A 281 11.09 8.65 0.00
C MET A 281 10.35 8.61 1.34
N ALA A 282 10.16 7.44 1.93
CA ALA A 282 9.57 7.30 3.26
C ALA A 282 10.45 7.97 4.33
N GLU A 283 11.77 7.81 4.29
CA GLU A 283 12.69 8.48 5.23
C GLU A 283 12.63 10.01 5.09
N LEU A 284 12.66 10.53 3.87
CA LEU A 284 12.64 11.98 3.60
C LEU A 284 11.32 12.65 3.99
N LEU A 285 10.21 11.91 3.97
CA LEU A 285 8.87 12.41 4.25
C LEU A 285 8.33 11.99 5.63
N ASP A 286 9.13 11.29 6.43
CA ASP A 286 8.71 10.65 7.69
C ASP A 286 7.46 9.75 7.53
N GLY A 287 7.46 8.97 6.46
CA GLY A 287 6.42 8.02 6.09
C GLY A 287 6.76 6.56 6.37
N GLN A 288 5.87 5.67 5.93
CA GLN A 288 6.03 4.22 6.02
C GLN A 288 5.81 3.57 4.65
N VAL A 289 6.66 2.62 4.29
CA VAL A 289 6.50 1.82 3.07
C VAL A 289 5.55 0.66 3.35
N LEU A 290 4.52 0.55 2.52
CA LEU A 290 3.52 -0.50 2.58
C LEU A 290 3.51 -1.32 1.28
N ASP A 291 3.08 -2.57 1.39
CA ASP A 291 2.83 -3.44 0.25
C ASP A 291 1.45 -3.18 -0.39
N GLU A 292 1.10 -3.96 -1.41
CA GLU A 292 -0.18 -3.85 -2.13
C GLU A 292 -1.43 -4.03 -1.24
N GLU A 293 -1.30 -4.78 -0.15
CA GLU A 293 -2.37 -5.00 0.83
C GLU A 293 -2.42 -3.90 1.90
N ARG A 294 -1.54 -2.90 1.79
CA ARG A 294 -1.34 -1.80 2.76
C ARG A 294 -0.79 -2.30 4.10
N ASN A 295 -0.09 -3.42 4.11
CA ASN A 295 0.65 -3.90 5.27
C ASN A 295 2.06 -3.31 5.26
N ALA A 296 2.65 -3.10 6.44
CA ALA A 296 4.01 -2.62 6.56
C ALA A 296 4.99 -3.56 5.83
N LEU A 297 5.87 -3.01 5.00
CA LEU A 297 6.75 -3.80 4.15
C LEU A 297 7.87 -4.47 4.96
N GLY A 298 7.66 -5.73 5.34
CA GLY A 298 8.62 -6.54 6.08
C GLY A 298 9.60 -7.32 5.18
N ARG A 299 10.70 -7.81 5.77
CA ARG A 299 11.74 -8.59 5.06
C ARG A 299 11.20 -9.82 4.34
N GLN A 300 10.27 -10.55 4.96
CA GLN A 300 9.65 -11.73 4.35
C GLN A 300 8.87 -11.37 3.09
N ARG A 301 8.12 -10.25 3.11
CA ARG A 301 7.35 -9.78 1.95
C ARG A 301 8.26 -9.32 0.83
N VAL A 302 9.34 -8.61 1.14
CA VAL A 302 10.39 -8.23 0.17
C VAL A 302 11.01 -9.46 -0.50
N ALA A 303 11.38 -10.48 0.29
CA ALA A 303 11.96 -11.71 -0.25
C ALA A 303 10.97 -12.43 -1.18
N HIS A 304 9.70 -12.52 -0.77
CA HIS A 304 8.64 -13.11 -1.59
C HIS A 304 8.45 -12.38 -2.92
N ILE A 305 8.35 -11.05 -2.92
CA ILE A 305 8.21 -10.27 -4.16
C ILE A 305 9.43 -10.48 -5.08
N ARG A 306 10.65 -10.48 -4.52
CA ARG A 306 11.87 -10.77 -5.30
C ARG A 306 11.81 -12.15 -5.95
N ASP A 307 11.35 -13.17 -5.24
CA ASP A 307 11.25 -14.53 -5.78
C ASP A 307 10.18 -14.64 -6.87
N GLU A 308 9.05 -13.93 -6.75
CA GLU A 308 8.06 -13.83 -7.82
C GLU A 308 8.62 -13.14 -9.07
N LEU A 309 9.41 -12.09 -8.91
CA LEU A 309 10.02 -11.36 -10.03
C LEU A 309 11.11 -12.18 -10.71
N ARG A 310 11.89 -12.95 -9.96
CA ARG A 310 12.83 -13.95 -10.51
C ARG A 310 12.10 -15.07 -11.26
N GLY A 311 10.92 -15.46 -10.80
CA GLY A 311 10.04 -16.37 -11.53
C GLY A 311 9.63 -15.77 -12.86
N TRP A 312 9.10 -14.54 -12.82
CA TRP A 312 8.68 -13.80 -14.01
C TRP A 312 9.82 -13.65 -15.02
N ASP A 313 11.02 -13.20 -14.60
CA ASP A 313 12.16 -13.03 -15.50
C ASP A 313 12.54 -14.35 -16.20
N ARG A 314 12.58 -15.48 -15.47
CA ARG A 314 12.89 -16.80 -16.06
C ARG A 314 11.86 -17.26 -17.09
N ASP A 315 10.58 -16.96 -16.85
CA ASP A 315 9.50 -17.35 -17.75
C ASP A 315 9.54 -16.52 -19.06
N HIS A 316 10.02 -15.27 -19.01
CA HIS A 316 10.04 -14.36 -20.16
C HIS A 316 11.40 -14.35 -20.90
N GLU A 317 12.52 -14.66 -20.24
CA GLU A 317 13.83 -14.91 -20.88
C GLU A 317 13.77 -16.10 -21.86
N GLY A 318 12.88 -17.07 -21.61
CA GLY A 318 12.66 -18.21 -22.50
C GLY A 318 11.97 -17.86 -23.82
N GLU A 319 11.22 -16.75 -23.89
CA GLU A 319 10.49 -16.34 -25.10
C GLU A 319 11.36 -15.56 -26.10
N GLU A 320 12.36 -14.79 -25.64
CA GLU A 320 13.23 -13.99 -26.52
C GLU A 320 14.12 -14.84 -27.46
N ILE A 321 14.37 -16.11 -27.12
CA ILE A 321 15.27 -16.99 -27.91
C ILE A 321 14.61 -17.45 -29.22
N HIS A 322 13.29 -17.29 -29.38
CA HIS A 322 12.55 -17.88 -30.51
C HIS A 322 12.14 -16.92 -31.65
N PHE A 323 12.57 -15.64 -31.63
CA PHE A 323 12.20 -14.65 -32.65
C PHE A 323 13.34 -14.17 -33.56
N ARG A 324 14.41 -14.94 -33.70
CA ARG A 324 15.48 -14.61 -34.67
C ARG A 324 15.80 -15.80 -35.58
N ARG A 325 14.93 -16.06 -36.56
CA ARG A 325 15.28 -16.84 -37.75
C ARG A 325 14.60 -16.30 -38.99
#